data_AF-A0A960YDI8-F1
#
_entry.id   AF-A0A960YDI8-F1
#
_cell.length_a   1.000
_cell.length_b   1.000
_cell.length_c   1.000
_cell.angle_alpha   90.00
_cell.angle_beta   90.00
_cell.angle_gamma   90.00
#
_symmetry.space_group_name_H-M   'P 1'
#
loop_
_entity.id
_entity.type
_entity.pdbx_description
1 polymer ?
#
loop_
_entity_poly.entity_id
_entity_poly.type
_entity_poly.pdbx_seq_one_letter_code
_entity_poly.pdbx_strand_id
1 'polypeptide(L)'
;CKEGNTYSAGVCEQNGGFIRSTNNAPTNCTSSACSDWVDITPNSTDYKKYFSIGLEKLTDLIPANKPIPGATEFQGKLFVIRNACMQALWDNSCAFSSNCSDDMLCPAGQEVPQLWKCDPGLSGNANECDSGDWTLVAQNSSTGKTNFGDTNNNKITMVAGNGDYLYVGFDNVSTGIEVWRTNVTNPSLESDFSQIGGDGFGSGTNITEIYDHVSLNNGSVYYLYLSIGKNSVPVRVHRQQNIGPVVLNNILHPKEETNLIAYIGKWQNLKYAMGFFIFASFLILLLHYIRNARKSRSISP
;
A
#
# COMPACT_ATOMS: atom_id res chain seq x y z
N CYS A 1 -4.34 -23.31 19.98
CA CYS A 1 -3.68 -24.48 19.36
C CYS A 1 -2.51 -24.91 20.25
N LYS A 2 -1.75 -25.96 19.92
CA LYS A 2 -0.41 -26.19 20.48
C LYS A 2 0.65 -25.53 19.59
N GLU A 3 1.78 -25.17 20.16
CA GLU A 3 2.94 -24.68 19.44
C GLU A 3 3.42 -25.67 18.36
N GLY A 4 3.92 -25.16 17.23
CA GLY A 4 4.45 -25.96 16.12
C GLY A 4 3.40 -26.65 15.24
N ASN A 5 2.15 -26.74 15.68
CA ASN A 5 1.06 -27.30 14.87
C ASN A 5 0.73 -26.39 13.67
N THR A 6 0.39 -27.00 12.54
CA THR A 6 -0.18 -26.33 11.37
C THR A 6 -1.70 -26.24 11.45
N TYR A 7 -2.32 -25.44 10.56
CA TYR A 7 -3.75 -25.26 10.48
C TYR A 7 -4.57 -26.56 10.41
N SER A 8 -5.66 -26.59 11.17
CA SER A 8 -6.69 -27.63 11.14
C SER A 8 -8.05 -26.98 11.42
N ALA A 9 -8.97 -27.06 10.45
CA ALA A 9 -10.24 -26.35 10.49
C ALA A 9 -11.05 -26.67 11.77
N GLY A 10 -11.49 -25.64 12.48
CA GLY A 10 -12.22 -25.73 13.74
C GLY A 10 -11.42 -26.23 14.96
N VAL A 11 -10.12 -26.52 14.82
CA VAL A 11 -9.28 -27.12 15.89
C VAL A 11 -8.01 -26.30 16.15
N CYS A 12 -7.36 -25.84 15.10
CA CYS A 12 -6.13 -25.06 15.11
C CYS A 12 -6.22 -24.01 14.00
N GLU A 13 -6.79 -22.86 14.32
CA GLU A 13 -6.89 -21.71 13.42
C GLU A 13 -6.23 -20.48 14.06
N GLN A 14 -6.06 -19.42 13.26
CA GLN A 14 -5.66 -18.06 13.63
C GLN A 14 -5.63 -17.71 15.14
N ASN A 15 -4.48 -17.23 15.60
CA ASN A 15 -4.35 -16.40 16.80
C ASN A 15 -4.34 -14.92 16.41
N GLY A 16 -5.16 -14.10 17.07
CA GLY A 16 -5.32 -12.68 16.73
C GLY A 16 -6.31 -12.41 15.60
N GLY A 17 -6.71 -11.14 15.48
CA GLY A 17 -7.83 -10.72 14.66
C GLY A 17 -7.98 -9.20 14.60
N PHE A 18 -9.08 -8.74 14.02
CA PHE A 18 -9.45 -7.32 13.91
C PHE A 18 -10.70 -7.05 14.75
N ILE A 19 -10.68 -5.97 15.55
CA ILE A 19 -11.87 -5.47 16.23
C ILE A 19 -12.16 -4.04 15.78
N ARG A 20 -13.44 -3.73 15.56
CA ARG A 20 -13.94 -2.39 15.22
C ARG A 20 -14.69 -1.84 16.42
N SER A 21 -14.57 -0.55 16.70
CA SER A 21 -15.49 0.11 17.63
C SER A 21 -16.83 0.36 16.96
N THR A 22 -17.94 0.08 17.64
CA THR A 22 -19.31 0.43 17.21
C THR A 22 -19.72 1.84 17.68
N ASN A 23 -18.83 2.55 18.38
CA ASN A 23 -19.06 3.87 18.98
C ASN A 23 -17.88 4.82 18.69
N ASN A 24 -18.15 6.12 18.55
CA ASN A 24 -17.11 7.14 18.38
C ASN A 24 -16.27 7.36 19.66
N ALA A 25 -16.80 6.98 20.82
CA ALA A 25 -16.11 7.01 22.10
C ALA A 25 -16.32 5.65 22.82
N PRO A 26 -15.59 4.59 22.41
CA PRO A 26 -15.75 3.27 23.02
C PRO A 26 -15.33 3.28 24.49
N THR A 27 -16.11 2.58 25.30
CA THR A 27 -15.72 2.19 26.65
C THR A 27 -14.69 1.07 26.63
N ASN A 28 -13.92 0.97 27.71
CA ASN A 28 -12.93 -0.09 27.88
C ASN A 28 -13.61 -1.47 27.89
N CYS A 29 -12.98 -2.44 27.24
CA CYS A 29 -13.42 -3.83 27.24
C CYS A 29 -13.14 -4.50 28.61
N THR A 30 -14.05 -4.32 29.58
CA THR A 30 -13.89 -4.79 30.98
C THR A 30 -14.70 -6.03 31.35
N SER A 31 -15.37 -6.67 30.39
CA SER A 31 -16.19 -7.87 30.60
C SER A 31 -16.06 -8.80 29.40
N SER A 32 -16.66 -9.99 29.42
CA SER A 32 -16.62 -10.93 28.29
C SER A 32 -17.46 -10.50 27.07
N ALA A 33 -18.28 -9.44 27.18
CA ALA A 33 -19.28 -9.08 26.16
C ALA A 33 -19.02 -7.75 25.42
N CYS A 34 -17.99 -6.99 25.85
CA CYS A 34 -17.48 -5.72 25.27
C CYS A 34 -18.34 -5.05 24.18
N SER A 35 -19.50 -4.49 24.57
CA SER A 35 -20.56 -4.05 23.65
C SER A 35 -20.16 -3.00 22.60
N ASP A 36 -19.16 -2.18 22.92
CA ASP A 36 -18.67 -1.13 22.03
C ASP A 36 -17.68 -1.67 20.99
N TRP A 37 -17.42 -2.98 20.98
CA TRP A 37 -16.42 -3.64 20.15
C TRP A 37 -17.03 -4.84 19.41
N VAL A 38 -16.85 -4.89 18.10
CA VAL A 38 -17.28 -6.00 17.24
C VAL A 38 -16.07 -6.67 16.61
N ASP A 39 -16.06 -8.01 16.63
CA ASP A 39 -15.06 -8.81 15.90
C ASP A 39 -15.35 -8.73 14.40
N ILE A 40 -14.38 -8.20 13.66
CA ILE A 40 -14.42 -8.01 12.21
C ILE A 40 -13.26 -8.76 11.54
N THR A 41 -12.72 -9.77 12.21
CA THR A 41 -11.61 -10.58 11.70
C THR A 41 -12.01 -11.27 10.39
N PRO A 42 -11.15 -11.28 9.36
CA PRO A 42 -11.47 -11.88 8.06
C PRO A 42 -11.86 -13.35 8.23
N ASN A 43 -13.09 -13.71 7.83
CA ASN A 43 -13.61 -15.06 8.07
C ASN A 43 -13.11 -16.12 7.06
N SER A 44 -12.28 -15.71 6.10
CA SER A 44 -11.76 -16.53 5.01
C SER A 44 -10.70 -17.54 5.44
N THR A 45 -10.56 -18.62 4.67
CA THR A 45 -9.55 -19.67 4.90
C THR A 45 -8.13 -19.11 4.84
N ASP A 46 -7.85 -18.14 3.97
CA ASP A 46 -6.52 -17.52 3.84
C ASP A 46 -6.10 -16.70 5.05
N TYR A 47 -7.03 -16.24 5.89
CA TYR A 47 -6.70 -15.64 7.18
C TYR A 47 -6.53 -16.72 8.25
N LYS A 48 -7.52 -17.62 8.36
CA LYS A 48 -7.61 -18.68 9.38
C LYS A 48 -6.47 -19.68 9.34
N LYS A 49 -5.92 -19.95 8.15
CA LYS A 49 -4.83 -20.90 7.91
C LYS A 49 -3.49 -20.46 8.52
N TYR A 50 -3.32 -19.17 8.80
CA TYR A 50 -2.04 -18.63 9.24
C TYR A 50 -2.15 -17.94 10.59
N PHE A 51 -1.08 -18.09 11.38
CA PHE A 51 -1.02 -17.66 12.77
C PHE A 51 -0.31 -16.31 12.84
N SER A 52 -0.93 -15.28 13.43
CA SER A 52 -0.29 -13.96 13.54
C SER A 52 0.98 -14.11 14.38
N ILE A 53 2.06 -13.41 13.99
CA ILE A 53 3.29 -13.45 14.78
C ILE A 53 3.07 -12.84 16.17
N GLY A 54 3.75 -13.37 17.19
CA GLY A 54 3.81 -12.71 18.50
C GLY A 54 4.57 -11.39 18.41
N LEU A 55 4.51 -10.58 19.48
CA LEU A 55 5.48 -9.50 19.65
C LEU A 55 6.82 -10.13 20.03
N GLU A 56 7.73 -10.23 19.07
CA GLU A 56 9.03 -10.90 19.22
C GLU A 56 9.96 -10.20 20.24
N LYS A 57 9.60 -8.99 20.71
CA LYS A 57 10.35 -8.15 21.66
C LYS A 57 9.40 -7.21 22.42
N LEU A 58 9.82 -6.73 23.59
CA LEU A 58 9.12 -5.67 24.35
C LEU A 58 9.71 -4.27 24.12
N THR A 59 10.94 -4.17 23.61
CA THR A 59 11.62 -2.92 23.22
C THR A 59 12.17 -3.05 21.81
N ASP A 60 12.60 -1.93 21.22
CA ASP A 60 13.29 -1.91 19.91
C ASP A 60 12.50 -2.60 18.78
N LEU A 61 11.17 -2.48 18.86
CA LEU A 61 10.21 -3.02 17.92
C LEU A 61 10.20 -2.20 16.63
N ILE A 62 10.73 -2.79 15.56
CA ILE A 62 10.52 -2.30 14.19
C ILE A 62 9.19 -2.85 13.64
N PRO A 63 8.61 -2.27 12.56
CA PRO A 63 7.35 -2.75 11.99
C PRO A 63 7.34 -4.25 11.67
N ALA A 64 8.46 -4.86 11.24
CA ALA A 64 8.59 -6.29 10.97
C ALA A 64 8.29 -7.21 12.17
N ASN A 65 8.47 -6.73 13.40
CA ASN A 65 8.22 -7.50 14.62
C ASN A 65 6.75 -7.42 15.09
N LYS A 66 5.88 -6.70 14.36
CA LYS A 66 4.46 -6.51 14.73
C LYS A 66 3.56 -7.49 13.97
N PRO A 67 2.54 -8.10 14.63
CA PRO A 67 1.52 -8.89 13.93
C PRO A 67 0.80 -8.06 12.88
N ILE A 68 0.39 -6.83 13.24
CA ILE A 68 -0.27 -5.86 12.36
C ILE A 68 0.61 -4.59 12.34
N PRO A 69 1.53 -4.44 11.37
CA PRO A 69 2.46 -3.31 11.34
C PRO A 69 1.82 -1.97 10.99
N GLY A 70 0.71 -1.97 10.26
CA GLY A 70 0.03 -0.75 9.84
C GLY A 70 -1.27 -0.98 9.07
N ALA A 71 -2.00 0.11 8.88
CA ALA A 71 -3.22 0.19 8.08
C ALA A 71 -3.31 1.57 7.41
N THR A 72 -3.98 1.66 6.26
CA THR A 72 -4.21 2.91 5.54
C THR A 72 -5.54 2.85 4.80
N GLU A 73 -6.20 4.00 4.64
CA GLU A 73 -7.20 4.14 3.59
C GLU A 73 -6.52 4.30 2.23
N PHE A 74 -7.13 3.75 1.18
CA PHE A 74 -6.84 4.07 -0.21
C PHE A 74 -8.12 3.88 -1.05
N GLN A 75 -8.50 4.92 -1.81
CA GLN A 75 -9.68 4.91 -2.71
C GLN A 75 -10.99 4.47 -2.02
N GLY A 76 -11.23 4.96 -0.79
CA GLY A 76 -12.42 4.62 -0.01
C GLY A 76 -12.45 3.19 0.55
N LYS A 77 -11.31 2.50 0.59
CA LYS A 77 -11.15 1.15 1.14
C LYS A 77 -10.05 1.10 2.19
N LEU A 78 -10.26 0.32 3.25
CA LEU A 78 -9.26 0.11 4.30
C LEU A 78 -8.34 -1.05 3.93
N PHE A 79 -7.04 -0.78 3.90
CA PHE A 79 -5.99 -1.78 3.72
C PHE A 79 -5.25 -1.99 5.04
N VAL A 80 -4.98 -3.25 5.39
CA VAL A 80 -4.27 -3.66 6.60
C VAL A 80 -3.18 -4.66 6.21
N ILE A 81 -1.98 -4.50 6.76
CA ILE A 81 -0.91 -5.48 6.59
C ILE A 81 -0.76 -6.36 7.82
N ARG A 82 -0.49 -7.64 7.60
CA ARG A 82 -0.34 -8.67 8.64
C ARG A 82 0.91 -9.50 8.39
N ASN A 83 1.72 -9.68 9.43
CA ASN A 83 2.76 -10.71 9.47
C ASN A 83 2.19 -11.94 10.20
N ALA A 84 2.19 -13.07 9.52
CA ALA A 84 1.75 -14.35 10.04
C ALA A 84 2.81 -15.44 9.83
N CYS A 85 2.50 -16.67 10.26
CA CYS A 85 3.36 -17.84 10.19
C CYS A 85 2.54 -19.08 9.76
N MET A 86 3.21 -20.06 9.13
CA MET A 86 2.60 -21.32 8.72
C MET A 86 2.26 -22.27 9.89
N GLN A 87 2.88 -22.08 11.04
CA GLN A 87 2.68 -22.85 12.26
C GLN A 87 2.27 -21.96 13.43
N ALA A 88 1.55 -22.53 14.40
CA ALA A 88 1.19 -21.84 15.63
C ALA A 88 2.45 -21.55 16.47
N LEU A 89 2.61 -20.30 16.87
CA LEU A 89 3.74 -19.82 17.69
C LEU A 89 3.43 -19.77 19.19
N TRP A 90 2.21 -20.17 19.57
CA TRP A 90 1.72 -20.10 20.94
C TRP A 90 0.98 -21.39 21.30
N ASP A 91 1.28 -21.97 22.47
CA ASP A 91 0.46 -23.04 23.04
C ASP A 91 -0.58 -22.44 24.00
N ASN A 92 -1.87 -22.60 23.66
CA ASN A 92 -2.95 -22.06 24.48
C ASN A 92 -3.01 -22.66 25.90
N SER A 93 -2.35 -23.81 26.15
CA SER A 93 -2.22 -24.38 27.49
C SER A 93 -1.18 -23.67 28.37
N CYS A 94 -0.31 -22.86 27.79
CA CYS A 94 0.75 -22.11 28.48
C CYS A 94 0.31 -20.77 29.07
N ALA A 95 -0.86 -20.24 28.64
CA ALA A 95 -1.27 -18.83 28.81
C ALA A 95 -1.24 -18.23 30.24
N PHE A 96 -1.08 -19.05 31.28
CA PHE A 96 -0.94 -18.62 32.67
C PHE A 96 0.08 -19.46 33.48
N SER A 97 1.06 -20.10 32.82
CA SER A 97 2.06 -20.97 33.47
C SER A 97 3.50 -20.51 33.21
N SER A 98 4.34 -20.49 34.25
CA SER A 98 5.73 -20.00 34.20
C SER A 98 6.73 -20.89 33.45
N ASN A 99 6.27 -21.92 32.75
CA ASN A 99 7.11 -23.04 32.29
C ASN A 99 7.19 -23.15 30.77
N CYS A 100 6.70 -22.15 30.03
CA CYS A 100 6.70 -22.13 28.57
C CYS A 100 7.59 -21.01 28.01
N SER A 101 8.27 -21.30 26.91
CA SER A 101 9.09 -20.35 26.16
C SER A 101 8.21 -19.62 25.14
N ASP A 102 7.34 -18.76 25.65
CA ASP A 102 6.23 -18.10 24.93
C ASP A 102 6.65 -17.08 23.84
N ASP A 103 7.95 -16.96 23.55
CA ASP A 103 8.57 -16.01 22.61
C ASP A 103 9.06 -16.69 21.31
N MET A 104 8.38 -17.72 20.78
CA MET A 104 8.87 -18.39 19.56
C MET A 104 8.73 -17.50 18.30
N LEU A 105 9.88 -17.16 17.73
CA LEU A 105 10.00 -16.54 16.40
C LEU A 105 9.43 -17.48 15.33
N CYS A 106 8.75 -16.92 14.32
CA CYS A 106 8.36 -17.71 13.15
C CYS A 106 9.63 -18.27 12.46
N PRO A 107 9.72 -19.59 12.17
CA PRO A 107 10.88 -20.15 11.50
C PRO A 107 11.10 -19.54 10.12
N ALA A 108 12.35 -19.28 9.76
CA ALA A 108 12.71 -18.71 8.46
C ALA A 108 12.16 -19.55 7.29
N GLY A 109 11.48 -18.89 6.35
CA GLY A 109 10.75 -19.48 5.22
C GLY A 109 9.27 -19.77 5.51
N GLN A 110 8.88 -19.87 6.80
CA GLN A 110 7.49 -20.08 7.22
C GLN A 110 6.72 -18.76 7.43
N GLU A 111 7.34 -17.60 7.25
CA GLU A 111 6.65 -16.32 7.36
C GLU A 111 5.61 -16.14 6.24
N VAL A 112 4.49 -15.54 6.59
CA VAL A 112 3.35 -15.30 5.70
C VAL A 112 2.97 -13.82 5.84
N PRO A 113 3.61 -12.92 5.06
CA PRO A 113 3.14 -11.55 4.94
C PRO A 113 1.83 -11.53 4.16
N GLN A 114 0.89 -10.67 4.55
CA GLN A 114 -0.43 -10.56 3.93
C GLN A 114 -0.86 -9.09 3.84
N LEU A 115 -1.39 -8.70 2.68
CA LEU A 115 -2.12 -7.44 2.49
C LEU A 115 -3.62 -7.74 2.42
N TRP A 116 -4.37 -7.27 3.40
CA TRP A 116 -5.82 -7.40 3.47
C TRP A 116 -6.49 -6.10 3.04
N LYS A 117 -7.61 -6.22 2.31
CA LYS A 117 -8.45 -5.10 1.88
C LYS A 117 -9.89 -5.37 2.29
N CYS A 118 -10.47 -4.44 3.03
CA CYS A 118 -11.89 -4.39 3.31
C CYS A 118 -12.63 -3.70 2.16
N ASP A 119 -13.73 -4.30 1.71
CA ASP A 119 -14.72 -3.69 0.82
C ASP A 119 -16.10 -3.73 1.48
N PRO A 120 -16.53 -2.68 2.21
CA PRO A 120 -17.75 -2.67 3.05
C PRO A 120 -19.05 -3.10 2.37
N GLY A 121 -19.11 -3.03 1.04
CA GLY A 121 -20.31 -3.41 0.29
C GLY A 121 -20.54 -4.91 0.10
N LEU A 122 -19.68 -5.78 0.64
CA LEU A 122 -19.74 -7.23 0.39
C LEU A 122 -20.60 -8.01 1.39
N SER A 123 -20.67 -7.56 2.64
CA SER A 123 -21.40 -8.22 3.73
C SER A 123 -21.90 -7.20 4.77
N GLY A 124 -22.92 -7.58 5.55
CA GLY A 124 -23.38 -6.77 6.69
C GLY A 124 -23.74 -5.32 6.36
N ASN A 125 -23.03 -4.36 6.96
CA ASN A 125 -23.28 -2.92 6.79
C ASN A 125 -22.38 -2.30 5.71
N ALA A 126 -23.01 -1.84 4.62
CA ALA A 126 -22.37 -1.24 3.43
C ALA A 126 -21.40 -0.05 3.65
N ASN A 127 -21.24 0.45 4.88
CA ASN A 127 -20.37 1.57 5.25
C ASN A 127 -19.28 1.19 6.27
N GLU A 128 -19.23 -0.06 6.71
CA GLU A 128 -18.34 -0.53 7.77
C GLU A 128 -17.62 -1.82 7.34
N CYS A 129 -16.43 -2.09 7.88
CA CYS A 129 -15.71 -3.33 7.59
C CYS A 129 -16.18 -4.46 8.52
N ASP A 130 -17.03 -5.35 8.04
CA ASP A 130 -17.47 -6.58 8.69
C ASP A 130 -16.59 -7.79 8.27
N SER A 131 -16.72 -8.92 8.99
CA SER A 131 -15.82 -10.09 8.82
C SER A 131 -15.79 -10.70 7.40
N GLY A 132 -16.84 -10.47 6.60
CA GLY A 132 -16.96 -10.97 5.22
C GLY A 132 -16.43 -10.01 4.15
N ASP A 133 -16.07 -8.78 4.51
CA ASP A 133 -15.64 -7.74 3.55
C ASP A 133 -14.15 -7.83 3.20
N TRP A 134 -13.42 -8.63 3.97
CA TRP A 134 -11.97 -8.72 3.89
C TRP A 134 -11.50 -9.73 2.85
N THR A 135 -10.76 -9.22 1.88
CA THR A 135 -10.14 -9.98 0.80
C THR A 135 -8.62 -9.88 0.90
N LEU A 136 -7.92 -10.98 0.63
CA LEU A 136 -6.46 -10.98 0.48
C LEU A 136 -6.11 -10.36 -0.89
N VAL A 137 -5.10 -9.51 -0.92
CA VAL A 137 -4.66 -8.77 -2.12
C VAL A 137 -3.26 -9.21 -2.52
N ALA A 138 -3.02 -9.32 -3.83
CA ALA A 138 -1.72 -9.66 -4.41
C ALA A 138 -1.12 -10.96 -3.83
N GLN A 139 -1.96 -11.98 -3.70
CA GLN A 139 -1.57 -13.32 -3.25
C GLN A 139 -0.71 -14.00 -4.33
N ASN A 140 0.50 -14.40 -3.97
CA ASN A 140 1.36 -15.19 -4.86
C ASN A 140 0.81 -16.60 -5.00
N SER A 141 0.41 -16.99 -6.23
CA SER A 141 0.14 -18.38 -6.64
C SER A 141 -0.71 -19.20 -5.65
N SER A 142 -1.75 -18.60 -5.08
CA SER A 142 -2.64 -19.20 -4.05
C SER A 142 -1.92 -19.69 -2.77
N THR A 143 -0.72 -19.18 -2.47
CA THR A 143 0.04 -19.52 -1.25
C THR A 143 -0.52 -18.86 0.00
N GLY A 144 -1.27 -17.77 -0.14
CA GLY A 144 -1.73 -16.93 0.98
C GLY A 144 -0.70 -15.92 1.46
N LYS A 145 0.49 -15.87 0.83
CA LYS A 145 1.50 -14.82 1.00
C LYS A 145 1.25 -13.69 -0.01
N THR A 146 1.27 -12.44 0.45
CA THR A 146 1.43 -11.25 -0.39
C THR A 146 2.92 -10.89 -0.41
N ASN A 147 3.66 -11.39 -1.39
CA ASN A 147 5.11 -11.15 -1.49
C ASN A 147 5.60 -10.71 -2.88
N PHE A 148 4.67 -10.46 -3.83
CA PHE A 148 4.93 -9.91 -5.16
C PHE A 148 5.93 -10.73 -5.99
N GLY A 149 5.81 -12.05 -5.92
CA GLY A 149 6.70 -12.99 -6.62
C GLY A 149 8.05 -13.28 -5.93
N ASP A 150 8.59 -12.40 -5.06
CA ASP A 150 9.84 -12.68 -4.35
C ASP A 150 9.62 -13.45 -3.03
N THR A 151 10.18 -14.65 -2.95
CA THR A 151 10.20 -15.50 -1.74
C THR A 151 11.02 -14.94 -0.58
N ASN A 152 11.77 -13.85 -0.76
CA ASN A 152 12.55 -13.20 0.30
C ASN A 152 11.82 -12.01 0.94
N ASN A 153 10.74 -11.50 0.32
CA ASN A 153 9.78 -10.58 0.93
C ASN A 153 8.96 -11.32 2.00
N ASN A 154 9.57 -11.59 3.15
CA ASN A 154 9.02 -12.44 4.22
C ASN A 154 8.34 -11.66 5.35
N LYS A 155 8.68 -10.37 5.52
CA LYS A 155 8.06 -9.48 6.51
C LYS A 155 7.52 -8.25 5.79
N ILE A 156 6.20 -8.06 5.84
CA ILE A 156 5.55 -6.84 5.34
C ILE A 156 5.67 -5.78 6.44
N THR A 157 6.11 -4.57 6.11
CA THR A 157 6.52 -3.56 7.12
C THR A 157 5.89 -2.19 6.92
N MET A 158 5.33 -1.94 5.74
CA MET A 158 4.75 -0.64 5.40
C MET A 158 3.50 -0.80 4.53
N VAL A 159 2.49 0.04 4.81
CA VAL A 159 1.35 0.24 3.92
C VAL A 159 0.91 1.71 4.00
N ALA A 160 0.84 2.41 2.86
CA ALA A 160 0.56 3.85 2.86
C ALA A 160 -0.18 4.32 1.61
N GLY A 161 -1.30 5.02 1.79
CA GLY A 161 -1.90 5.87 0.76
C GLY A 161 -1.13 7.19 0.64
N ASN A 162 -0.74 7.59 -0.57
CA ASN A 162 -0.05 8.85 -0.83
C ASN A 162 -0.43 9.43 -2.21
N GLY A 163 -1.43 10.31 -2.22
CA GLY A 163 -2.11 10.74 -3.45
C GLY A 163 -2.86 9.57 -4.08
N ASP A 164 -2.83 9.47 -5.41
CA ASP A 164 -3.49 8.39 -6.17
C ASP A 164 -2.80 7.02 -6.07
N TYR A 165 -1.87 6.85 -5.13
CA TYR A 165 -1.03 5.65 -5.01
C TYR A 165 -1.15 4.97 -3.64
N LEU A 166 -1.29 3.64 -3.66
CA LEU A 166 -1.05 2.77 -2.52
C LEU A 166 0.37 2.20 -2.62
N TYR A 167 1.11 2.30 -1.52
CA TYR A 167 2.45 1.74 -1.34
C TYR A 167 2.42 0.59 -0.35
N VAL A 168 3.23 -0.43 -0.61
CA VAL A 168 3.44 -1.61 0.25
C VAL A 168 4.94 -1.85 0.35
N GLY A 169 5.50 -2.02 1.54
CA GLY A 169 6.93 -2.22 1.75
C GLY A 169 7.25 -3.49 2.52
N PHE A 170 8.40 -4.08 2.21
CA PHE A 170 8.91 -5.31 2.80
C PHE A 170 10.34 -5.14 3.29
N ASP A 171 10.62 -5.81 4.40
CA ASP A 171 11.97 -6.10 4.83
C ASP A 171 12.42 -7.39 4.11
N ASN A 172 13.59 -7.31 3.48
CA ASN A 172 14.13 -8.36 2.65
C ASN A 172 15.65 -8.40 2.86
N VAL A 173 16.13 -9.50 3.44
CA VAL A 173 17.53 -9.67 3.85
C VAL A 173 18.44 -10.12 2.71
N SER A 174 17.86 -10.62 1.62
CA SER A 174 18.56 -11.27 0.51
C SER A 174 18.91 -10.29 -0.62
N THR A 175 17.98 -9.40 -0.97
CA THR A 175 18.16 -8.37 -2.01
C THR A 175 18.28 -6.96 -1.42
N GLY A 176 17.71 -6.73 -0.22
CA GLY A 176 17.50 -5.39 0.36
C GLY A 176 16.04 -4.99 0.26
N ILE A 177 15.60 -3.97 1.02
CA ILE A 177 14.17 -3.62 1.11
C ILE A 177 13.50 -3.49 -0.25
N GLU A 178 12.23 -3.86 -0.31
CA GLU A 178 11.42 -3.68 -1.51
C GLU A 178 10.20 -2.83 -1.21
N VAL A 179 9.91 -1.89 -2.10
CA VAL A 179 8.68 -1.09 -2.03
C VAL A 179 7.94 -1.22 -3.35
N TRP A 180 6.69 -1.63 -3.24
CA TRP A 180 5.76 -1.90 -4.32
C TRP A 180 4.65 -0.86 -4.32
N ARG A 181 4.14 -0.51 -5.50
CA ARG A 181 3.16 0.56 -5.68
C ARG A 181 2.11 0.23 -6.73
N THR A 182 0.86 0.60 -6.44
CA THR A 182 -0.24 0.61 -7.40
C THR A 182 -0.99 1.94 -7.41
N ASN A 183 -1.63 2.27 -8.54
CA ASN A 183 -2.70 3.28 -8.66
C ASN A 183 -4.00 2.69 -9.27
N VAL A 184 -4.12 1.37 -9.30
CA VAL A 184 -5.38 0.70 -9.65
C VAL A 184 -6.40 1.02 -8.56
N THR A 185 -7.61 1.47 -8.90
CA THR A 185 -8.60 1.95 -7.92
C THR A 185 -9.03 0.86 -6.93
N ASN A 186 -9.06 -0.40 -7.36
CA ASN A 186 -9.45 -1.54 -6.54
C ASN A 186 -8.50 -2.73 -6.80
N PRO A 187 -7.26 -2.70 -6.28
CA PRO A 187 -6.26 -3.72 -6.57
C PRO A 187 -6.64 -5.07 -5.94
N SER A 188 -6.27 -6.15 -6.61
CA SER A 188 -6.49 -7.53 -6.17
C SER A 188 -5.35 -8.49 -6.56
N LEU A 189 -4.63 -8.23 -7.65
CA LEU A 189 -3.59 -9.12 -8.19
C LEU A 189 -2.18 -8.56 -7.95
N GLU A 190 -1.17 -9.44 -7.98
CA GLU A 190 0.24 -9.02 -7.92
C GLU A 190 0.59 -8.08 -9.08
N SER A 191 0.04 -8.36 -10.27
CA SER A 191 0.22 -7.55 -11.49
C SER A 191 -0.35 -6.14 -11.42
N ASP A 192 -1.17 -5.82 -10.41
CA ASP A 192 -1.66 -4.45 -10.19
C ASP A 192 -0.57 -3.55 -9.60
N PHE A 193 0.52 -4.13 -9.09
CA PHE A 193 1.61 -3.44 -8.42
C PHE A 193 2.90 -3.49 -9.23
N SER A 194 3.78 -2.53 -8.95
CA SER A 194 5.12 -2.43 -9.53
C SER A 194 6.13 -2.01 -8.47
N GLN A 195 7.29 -2.65 -8.45
CA GLN A 195 8.40 -2.29 -7.56
C GLN A 195 8.91 -0.88 -7.93
N ILE A 196 9.37 -0.11 -6.93
CA ILE A 196 9.95 1.22 -7.11
C ILE A 196 11.37 1.30 -6.57
N GLY A 197 12.25 2.00 -7.29
CA GLY A 197 13.64 2.26 -6.86
C GLY A 197 14.61 1.07 -6.91
N GLY A 198 14.11 -0.16 -7.13
CA GLY A 198 14.91 -1.39 -7.09
C GLY A 198 15.34 -1.78 -5.68
N ASP A 199 15.95 -2.95 -5.55
CA ASP A 199 16.26 -3.60 -4.28
C ASP A 199 17.17 -2.75 -3.39
N GLY A 200 16.76 -2.52 -2.15
CA GLY A 200 17.43 -1.62 -1.20
C GLY A 200 17.58 -0.19 -1.73
N PHE A 201 16.69 0.25 -2.65
CA PHE A 201 16.83 1.47 -3.45
C PHE A 201 18.20 1.62 -4.13
N GLY A 202 18.69 0.52 -4.72
CA GLY A 202 20.01 0.44 -5.36
C GLY A 202 21.19 0.30 -4.39
N SER A 203 20.94 0.16 -3.09
CA SER A 203 21.97 -0.12 -2.08
C SER A 203 22.07 -1.61 -1.72
N GLY A 204 21.17 -2.45 -2.25
CA GLY A 204 21.11 -3.88 -1.97
C GLY A 204 20.98 -4.19 -0.47
N THR A 205 21.59 -5.29 -0.03
CA THR A 205 21.57 -5.78 1.35
C THR A 205 22.27 -4.88 2.40
N ASN A 206 22.69 -3.66 2.04
CA ASN A 206 23.06 -2.62 3.00
C ASN A 206 21.84 -1.92 3.62
N ILE A 207 20.65 -2.09 3.02
CA ILE A 207 19.38 -1.58 3.53
C ILE A 207 18.38 -2.73 3.43
N THR A 208 18.07 -3.36 4.56
CA THR A 208 17.23 -4.57 4.64
C THR A 208 15.98 -4.37 5.48
N GLU A 209 15.88 -3.25 6.20
CA GLU A 209 14.83 -2.96 7.19
C GLU A 209 14.16 -1.60 6.89
N ILE A 210 12.83 -1.54 6.93
CA ILE A 210 12.03 -0.30 6.95
C ILE A 210 11.62 -0.03 8.40
N TYR A 211 12.14 1.05 8.97
CA TYR A 211 11.92 1.38 10.38
C TYR A 211 10.65 2.20 10.61
N ASP A 212 10.35 3.14 9.71
CA ASP A 212 9.15 3.97 9.78
C ASP A 212 8.82 4.60 8.43
N HIS A 213 7.56 5.00 8.24
CA HIS A 213 7.13 5.75 7.05
C HIS A 213 6.08 6.80 7.42
N VAL A 214 6.07 7.92 6.70
CA VAL A 214 5.05 8.95 6.85
C VAL A 214 4.57 9.49 5.50
N SER A 215 3.25 9.51 5.33
CA SER A 215 2.56 10.13 4.21
C SER A 215 2.17 11.55 4.58
N LEU A 216 2.63 12.54 3.80
CA LEU A 216 2.38 13.96 4.02
C LEU A 216 1.76 14.58 2.76
N ASN A 217 0.86 15.54 2.95
CA ASN A 217 0.29 16.33 1.86
C ASN A 217 0.68 17.80 2.04
N ASN A 218 1.14 18.44 0.95
CA ASN A 218 1.33 19.88 0.84
C ASN A 218 0.64 20.39 -0.45
N GLY A 219 -0.62 20.82 -0.30
CA GLY A 219 -1.44 21.32 -1.41
C GLY A 219 -1.85 20.21 -2.37
N SER A 220 -1.24 20.20 -3.56
CA SER A 220 -1.43 19.16 -4.60
C SER A 220 -0.23 18.22 -4.70
N VAL A 221 0.76 18.35 -3.81
CA VAL A 221 1.97 17.54 -3.80
C VAL A 221 1.98 16.66 -2.56
N TYR A 222 2.00 15.36 -2.81
CA TYR A 222 2.04 14.32 -1.79
C TYR A 222 3.48 13.85 -1.67
N TYR A 223 3.97 13.74 -0.43
CA TYR A 223 5.29 13.24 -0.11
C TYR A 223 5.18 12.01 0.75
N LEU A 224 5.95 10.99 0.40
CA LEU A 224 6.09 9.78 1.17
C LEU A 224 7.55 9.68 1.62
N TYR A 225 7.77 9.76 2.92
CA TYR A 225 9.09 9.61 3.54
C TYR A 225 9.20 8.23 4.17
N LEU A 226 10.35 7.57 4.00
CA LEU A 226 10.68 6.30 4.65
C LEU A 226 12.01 6.47 5.40
N SER A 227 12.08 6.01 6.65
CA SER A 227 13.34 5.78 7.34
C SER A 227 13.71 4.30 7.23
N ILE A 228 14.92 4.03 6.74
CA ILE A 228 15.34 2.70 6.29
C ILE A 228 16.80 2.45 6.68
N GLY A 229 17.18 1.20 6.87
CA GLY A 229 18.57 0.87 7.18
C GLY A 229 18.82 -0.62 7.39
N LYS A 230 19.82 -0.88 8.24
CA LYS A 230 20.26 -2.18 8.71
C LYS A 230 21.10 -1.96 9.97
N ASN A 231 21.12 -2.92 10.89
CA ASN A 231 22.05 -2.92 12.02
C ASN A 231 23.49 -2.56 11.61
N SER A 232 24.11 -1.64 12.37
CA SER A 232 25.45 -1.05 12.10
C SER A 232 25.59 -0.21 10.82
N VAL A 233 24.51 0.07 10.09
CA VAL A 233 24.48 1.00 8.95
C VAL A 233 23.74 2.28 9.35
N PRO A 234 24.25 3.49 9.04
CA PRO A 234 23.52 4.73 9.31
C PRO A 234 22.15 4.75 8.64
N VAL A 235 21.11 5.07 9.41
CA VAL A 235 19.73 5.22 8.92
C VAL A 235 19.69 6.25 7.79
N ARG A 236 18.96 5.92 6.72
CA ARG A 236 18.71 6.83 5.60
C ARG A 236 17.25 7.24 5.59
N VAL A 237 16.98 8.46 5.15
CA VAL A 237 15.63 8.93 4.88
C VAL A 237 15.47 9.12 3.38
N HIS A 238 14.58 8.34 2.78
CA HIS A 238 14.20 8.45 1.37
C HIS A 238 12.87 9.19 1.24
N ARG A 239 12.70 9.95 0.15
CA ARG A 239 11.49 10.71 -0.13
C ARG A 239 11.01 10.48 -1.56
N GLN A 240 9.81 9.92 -1.70
CA GLN A 240 9.07 9.90 -2.94
C GLN A 240 8.15 11.13 -3.01
N GLN A 241 8.01 11.73 -4.20
CA GLN A 241 7.07 12.81 -4.46
C GLN A 241 6.04 12.35 -5.50
N ASN A 242 4.76 12.50 -5.18
CA ASN A 242 3.65 12.29 -6.09
C ASN A 242 2.92 13.63 -6.28
N ILE A 243 2.36 13.84 -7.47
CA ILE A 243 1.48 14.97 -7.75
C ILE A 243 0.09 14.37 -7.77
N GLY A 244 -0.81 14.85 -6.91
CA GLY A 244 -2.20 14.40 -6.90
C GLY A 244 -2.98 14.94 -8.10
N PRO A 245 -4.26 14.59 -8.21
CA PRO A 245 -5.10 15.11 -9.27
C PRO A 245 -5.18 16.64 -9.12
N VAL A 246 -4.81 17.37 -10.18
CA VAL A 246 -5.02 18.82 -10.23
C VAL A 246 -6.52 19.03 -10.34
N VAL A 247 -7.17 19.30 -9.22
CA VAL A 247 -8.54 19.79 -9.19
C VAL A 247 -8.52 21.20 -9.78
N LEU A 248 -8.69 21.28 -11.09
CA LEU A 248 -9.11 22.50 -11.76
C LEU A 248 -10.53 22.80 -11.28
N ASN A 249 -10.63 23.48 -10.15
CA ASN A 249 -11.83 24.20 -9.78
C ASN A 249 -12.12 25.15 -10.95
N ASN A 250 -13.14 24.80 -11.74
CA ASN A 250 -13.65 25.64 -12.81
C ASN A 250 -14.28 26.90 -12.19
N ILE A 251 -13.45 27.86 -11.80
CA ILE A 251 -13.81 29.28 -11.68
C ILE A 251 -13.93 29.83 -13.11
N LEU A 252 -14.76 29.17 -13.91
CA LEU A 252 -15.28 29.71 -15.15
C LEU A 252 -16.64 30.31 -14.80
N HIS A 253 -16.64 31.63 -14.63
CA HIS A 253 -17.88 32.40 -14.75
C HIS A 253 -18.58 31.98 -16.06
N PRO A 254 -19.89 31.74 -16.04
CA PRO A 254 -20.59 31.30 -17.24
C PRO A 254 -20.72 32.46 -18.22
N LYS A 255 -19.80 32.56 -19.19
CA LYS A 255 -20.06 33.10 -20.53
C LYS A 255 -18.98 32.76 -21.55
N GLU A 256 -19.47 32.28 -22.70
CA GLU A 256 -18.85 32.30 -24.03
C GLU A 256 -17.66 31.34 -24.30
N GLU A 257 -18.07 30.16 -24.77
CA GLU A 257 -17.54 29.35 -25.88
C GLU A 257 -16.02 29.25 -26.16
N THR A 258 -15.58 27.98 -26.18
CA THR A 258 -14.44 27.42 -26.92
C THR A 258 -13.02 27.87 -26.53
N ASN A 259 -12.27 26.94 -25.94
CA ASN A 259 -11.08 26.39 -26.61
C ASN A 259 -10.74 25.00 -26.05
N LEU A 260 -10.26 24.09 -26.92
CA LEU A 260 -9.80 22.77 -26.50
C LEU A 260 -8.59 22.89 -25.57
N ILE A 261 -8.68 22.34 -24.35
CA ILE A 261 -7.50 22.03 -23.54
C ILE A 261 -7.32 20.51 -23.53
N ALA A 262 -6.66 20.01 -24.57
CA ALA A 262 -6.12 18.66 -24.56
C ALA A 262 -4.83 18.67 -23.73
N TYR A 263 -4.87 18.14 -22.51
CA TYR A 263 -3.67 18.06 -21.68
C TYR A 263 -2.84 16.81 -22.02
N ILE A 264 -1.61 17.03 -22.48
CA ILE A 264 -0.69 15.98 -22.90
C ILE A 264 -0.05 15.35 -21.66
N GLY A 265 -0.25 14.05 -21.47
CA GLY A 265 0.44 13.26 -20.45
C GLY A 265 1.94 13.14 -20.70
N LYS A 266 2.71 13.13 -19.60
CA LYS A 266 4.15 12.80 -19.46
C LYS A 266 4.95 12.51 -20.75
N TRP A 267 5.88 13.43 -21.08
CA TRP A 267 7.06 13.15 -21.92
C TRP A 267 8.36 13.58 -21.24
N GLN A 268 8.70 12.94 -20.13
CA GLN A 268 10.09 12.90 -19.67
C GLN A 268 10.84 11.86 -20.52
N ASN A 269 11.43 12.32 -21.64
CA ASN A 269 12.55 11.71 -22.40
C ASN A 269 12.42 12.00 -23.92
N LEU A 270 12.67 13.24 -24.36
CA LEU A 270 12.99 13.54 -25.78
C LEU A 270 13.59 14.96 -25.94
N LYS A 271 14.87 15.12 -25.58
CA LYS A 271 15.61 16.39 -25.76
C LYS A 271 15.81 16.81 -27.24
N TYR A 272 15.38 15.99 -28.20
CA TYR A 272 15.58 16.21 -29.64
C TYR A 272 14.29 16.46 -30.45
N ALA A 273 13.09 16.35 -29.86
CA ALA A 273 11.83 16.55 -30.61
C ALA A 273 11.40 18.02 -30.77
N MET A 274 11.79 18.91 -29.84
CA MET A 274 11.27 20.29 -29.82
C MET A 274 11.66 21.12 -31.06
N GLY A 275 12.79 20.84 -31.70
CA GLY A 275 13.25 21.59 -32.87
C GLY A 275 12.33 21.45 -34.09
N PHE A 276 11.68 20.29 -34.25
CA PHE A 276 10.89 19.99 -35.46
C PHE A 276 9.47 20.58 -35.41
N PHE A 277 8.82 20.54 -34.24
CA PHE A 277 7.46 21.04 -34.06
C PHE A 277 7.36 22.58 -34.15
N ILE A 278 8.31 23.31 -33.58
CA ILE A 278 8.32 24.78 -33.62
C ILE A 278 8.42 25.29 -35.08
N PHE A 279 9.23 24.63 -35.90
CA PHE A 279 9.41 25.00 -37.31
C PHE A 279 8.15 24.74 -38.16
N ALA A 280 7.46 23.62 -37.94
CA ALA A 280 6.23 23.28 -38.65
C ALA A 280 5.09 24.27 -38.34
N SER A 281 4.90 24.63 -37.07
CA SER A 281 3.87 25.60 -36.66
C SER A 281 4.13 27.01 -37.21
N PHE A 282 5.38 27.46 -37.23
CA PHE A 282 5.74 28.75 -37.83
C PHE A 282 5.50 28.78 -39.35
N LEU A 283 5.82 27.69 -40.07
CA LEU A 283 5.60 27.60 -41.50
C LEU A 283 4.11 27.62 -41.86
N ILE A 284 3.26 26.95 -41.09
CA ILE A 284 1.80 26.94 -41.29
C ILE A 284 1.21 28.34 -41.05
N LEU A 285 1.62 29.03 -39.98
CA LEU A 285 1.18 30.41 -39.69
C LEU A 285 1.64 31.40 -40.77
N LEU A 286 2.88 31.30 -41.23
CA LEU A 286 3.42 32.16 -42.30
C LEU A 286 2.68 31.93 -43.64
N LEU A 287 2.40 30.68 -44.00
CA LEU A 287 1.61 30.35 -45.19
C LEU A 287 0.18 30.88 -45.08
N HIS A 288 -0.44 30.81 -43.90
CA HIS A 288 -1.78 31.38 -43.67
C HIS A 288 -1.79 32.91 -43.82
N TYR A 289 -0.80 33.58 -43.24
CA TYR A 289 -0.63 35.04 -43.34
C TYR A 289 -0.44 35.51 -44.79
N ILE A 290 0.45 34.86 -45.55
CA ILE A 290 0.70 35.18 -46.97
C ILE A 290 -0.57 34.97 -47.82
N ARG A 291 -1.36 33.93 -47.53
CA ARG A 291 -2.61 33.63 -48.26
C ARG A 291 -3.68 34.70 -48.02
N ASN A 292 -3.76 35.22 -46.80
CA ASN A 292 -4.70 36.29 -46.45
C ASN A 292 -4.24 37.67 -46.95
N ALA A 293 -2.94 37.98 -46.90
CA ALA A 293 -2.37 39.22 -47.44
C ALA A 293 -2.61 39.36 -48.97
N ARG A 294 -2.64 38.26 -49.72
CA ARG A 294 -3.00 38.29 -51.15
C ARG A 294 -4.48 38.57 -51.42
N LYS A 295 -5.39 38.22 -50.49
CA LYS A 295 -6.83 38.52 -50.63
C LYS A 295 -7.18 39.98 -50.35
N SER A 296 -6.34 40.73 -49.62
CA SER A 296 -6.63 42.13 -49.26
C SER A 296 -6.17 43.17 -50.29
N ARG A 297 -5.62 42.76 -51.45
CA ARG A 297 -5.06 43.67 -52.48
C ARG A 297 -5.91 43.79 -53.76
N SER A 298 -7.17 43.33 -53.76
CA SER A 298 -8.05 43.38 -54.94
C SER A 298 -9.36 44.17 -54.72
N ILE A 299 -9.24 45.34 -54.08
CA ILE A 299 -10.23 46.41 -53.92
C ILE A 299 -9.40 47.70 -53.71
N SER A 300 -9.57 48.84 -54.37
CA SER A 300 -10.25 49.29 -55.61
C SER A 300 -9.46 50.54 -56.12
N PRO A 301 -9.83 51.34 -57.17
CA PRO A 301 -11.06 51.40 -57.98
C PRO A 301 -11.04 50.49 -59.22
#